data_AF-A0A1G2LEA3-F1
#
_entry.id   AF-A0A1G2LEA3-F1
#
_cell.length_a   1.000
_cell.length_b   1.000
_cell.length_c   1.000
_cell.angle_alpha   90.00
_cell.angle_beta   90.00
_cell.angle_gamma   90.00
#
_symmetry.space_group_name_H-M   'P 1'
#
loop_
_entity.id
_entity.type
_entity.pdbx_description
1 polymer ?
#
loop_
_entity_poly.entity_id
_entity_poly.type
_entity_poly.pdbx_seq_one_letter_code
_entity_poly.pdbx_strand_id
1 'polypeptide(L)'
;MRMLFWMIGYGVALLIEVAVFSNFAPLAGLPLHYAVFLTAIILLPFREGFWFAGVAGLFRDLIAPAHSASHLLFAFLSFALVRAFLGIAAWDEPLRKITAFAVGVALTPLALWGAFVATRALGLGAGVPANVLGPIEPASLLFVGFWFLCFIVVSLRAARRERQNALGYL
;
A
#
# COMPACT_ATOMS: atom_id res chain seq x y z
N MET A 1 -2.39 5.58 19.60
CA MET A 1 -3.55 4.69 19.38
C MET A 1 -3.81 4.42 17.91
N ARG A 2 -3.94 5.45 17.06
CA ARG A 2 -4.28 5.29 15.63
C ARG A 2 -3.26 4.43 14.84
N MET A 3 -1.96 4.67 15.01
CA MET A 3 -0.89 3.86 14.38
C MET A 3 -0.95 2.38 14.79
N LEU A 4 -1.23 2.08 16.08
CA LEU A 4 -1.34 0.71 16.57
C LEU A 4 -2.50 -0.04 15.90
N PHE A 5 -3.66 0.62 15.76
CA PHE A 5 -4.81 0.05 15.06
C PHE A 5 -4.48 -0.29 13.60
N TRP A 6 -3.77 0.61 12.90
CA TRP A 6 -3.32 0.33 11.53
C TRP A 6 -2.31 -0.81 11.46
N MET A 7 -1.36 -0.90 12.40
CA MET A 7 -0.39 -2.00 12.45
C MET A 7 -1.06 -3.34 12.71
N ILE A 8 -2.02 -3.40 13.63
CA ILE A 8 -2.80 -4.61 13.90
C ILE A 8 -3.62 -4.99 12.65
N GLY A 9 -4.33 -4.04 12.05
CA GLY A 9 -5.10 -4.28 10.83
C GLY A 9 -4.24 -4.76 9.66
N TYR A 10 -3.07 -4.15 9.47
CA TYR A 10 -2.09 -4.55 8.46
C TYR A 10 -1.58 -5.96 8.72
N GLY A 11 -1.20 -6.27 9.96
CA GLY A 11 -0.68 -7.58 10.33
C GLY A 11 -1.73 -8.69 10.17
N VAL A 12 -2.97 -8.44 10.61
CA VAL A 12 -4.09 -9.39 10.44
C VAL A 12 -4.38 -9.63 8.96
N ALA A 13 -4.50 -8.58 8.15
CA ALA A 13 -4.72 -8.72 6.72
C ALA A 13 -3.59 -9.52 6.06
N LEU A 14 -2.34 -9.22 6.41
CA LEU A 14 -1.17 -9.91 5.89
C LEU A 14 -1.15 -11.41 6.26
N LEU A 15 -1.42 -11.74 7.51
CA LEU A 15 -1.44 -13.13 7.98
C LEU A 15 -2.59 -13.92 7.36
N ILE A 16 -3.78 -13.32 7.22
CA ILE A 16 -4.91 -13.93 6.51
C ILE A 16 -4.53 -14.21 5.06
N GLU A 17 -3.97 -13.22 4.37
CA GLU A 17 -3.59 -13.38 2.97
C GLU A 17 -2.49 -14.43 2.79
N VAL A 18 -1.49 -14.46 3.67
CA VAL A 18 -0.45 -15.50 3.65
C VAL A 18 -1.05 -16.88 3.92
N ALA A 19 -1.99 -17.02 4.86
CA ALA A 19 -2.65 -18.29 5.16
C ALA A 19 -3.49 -18.80 3.98
N VAL A 20 -4.26 -17.91 3.34
CA VAL A 20 -5.18 -18.24 2.24
C VAL A 20 -4.44 -18.50 0.93
N PHE A 21 -3.43 -17.70 0.59
CA PHE A 21 -2.74 -17.74 -0.71
C PHE A 21 -1.44 -18.56 -0.69
N SER A 22 -1.12 -19.25 0.42
CA SER A 22 0.12 -20.02 0.62
C SER A 22 0.46 -21.05 -0.48
N ASN A 23 -0.51 -21.48 -1.30
CA ASN A 23 -0.31 -22.48 -2.36
C ASN A 23 -0.31 -21.94 -3.81
N PHE A 24 -0.55 -20.64 -4.04
CA PHE A 24 -0.66 -20.07 -5.39
C PHE A 24 0.33 -18.92 -5.62
N ALA A 25 1.45 -19.23 -6.28
CA ALA A 25 2.35 -18.31 -6.99
C ALA A 25 3.06 -17.21 -6.15
N PRO A 26 4.29 -16.79 -6.55
CA PRO A 26 5.11 -15.90 -5.75
C PRO A 26 4.54 -14.47 -5.78
N LEU A 27 4.18 -13.93 -4.61
CA LEU A 27 4.14 -12.50 -4.27
C LEU A 27 3.14 -11.59 -5.03
N ALA A 28 2.43 -12.07 -6.05
CA ALA A 28 1.56 -11.23 -6.91
C ALA A 28 0.13 -10.98 -6.38
N GLY A 29 -0.24 -11.49 -5.20
CA GLY A 29 -1.64 -11.70 -4.85
C GLY A 29 -2.11 -11.22 -3.48
N LEU A 30 -1.42 -10.30 -2.82
CA LEU A 30 -1.84 -9.82 -1.49
C LEU A 30 -2.37 -8.36 -1.55
N PRO A 31 -3.51 -8.06 -2.19
CA PRO A 31 -4.00 -6.69 -2.28
C PRO A 31 -4.64 -6.16 -1.00
N LEU A 32 -5.13 -7.00 -0.09
CA LEU A 32 -5.83 -6.53 1.11
C LEU A 32 -4.87 -5.86 2.08
N HIS A 33 -3.74 -6.49 2.41
CA HIS A 33 -2.73 -5.87 3.26
C HIS A 33 -2.14 -4.61 2.60
N TYR A 34 -1.99 -4.62 1.26
CA TYR A 34 -1.51 -3.45 0.52
C TYR A 34 -2.53 -2.30 0.51
N ALA A 35 -3.82 -2.60 0.36
CA ALA A 35 -4.89 -1.63 0.49
C ALA A 35 -4.92 -1.02 1.90
N VAL A 36 -4.78 -1.85 2.95
CA VAL A 36 -4.67 -1.37 4.34
C VAL A 36 -3.44 -0.47 4.51
N PHE A 37 -2.30 -0.87 3.95
CA PHE A 37 -1.07 -0.08 3.95
C PHE A 37 -1.26 1.29 3.28
N LEU A 38 -1.75 1.32 2.04
CA LEU A 38 -2.02 2.57 1.30
C LEU A 38 -2.99 3.47 2.06
N THR A 39 -4.05 2.89 2.62
CA THR A 39 -5.03 3.64 3.41
C THR A 39 -4.39 4.26 4.65
N ALA A 40 -3.58 3.49 5.38
CA ALA A 40 -2.89 3.95 6.57
C ALA A 40 -1.95 5.12 6.24
N ILE A 41 -1.13 5.02 5.20
CA ILE A 41 -0.20 6.10 4.83
C ILE A 41 -0.91 7.35 4.31
N ILE A 42 -2.13 7.25 3.76
CA ILE A 42 -2.93 8.41 3.35
C ILE A 42 -3.54 9.09 4.57
N LEU A 43 -4.10 8.30 5.48
CA LEU A 43 -4.92 8.82 6.58
C LEU A 43 -4.11 9.24 7.81
N LEU A 44 -2.94 8.66 8.04
CA LEU A 44 -2.07 9.03 9.16
C LEU A 44 -1.42 10.40 8.94
N PRO A 45 -1.07 11.14 10.01
CA PRO A 45 -0.16 12.27 9.93
C PRO A 45 1.20 11.87 9.35
N PHE A 46 1.96 12.82 8.77
CA PHE A 46 3.23 12.53 8.10
C PHE A 46 4.19 11.68 8.95
N ARG A 47 4.48 12.11 10.18
CA ARG A 47 5.39 11.41 11.10
C ARG A 47 4.91 9.99 11.40
N GLU A 48 3.63 9.81 11.72
CA GLU A 48 3.06 8.50 12.02
C GLU A 48 3.05 7.58 10.79
N GLY A 49 2.74 8.12 9.61
CA GLY A 49 2.77 7.37 8.36
C GLY A 49 4.18 6.92 7.97
N PHE A 50 5.20 7.73 8.26
CA PHE A 50 6.60 7.35 8.03
C PHE A 50 7.00 6.16 8.91
N TRP A 51 6.71 6.23 10.21
CA TRP A 51 6.99 5.12 11.14
C TRP A 51 6.17 3.87 10.79
N PHE A 52 4.89 4.03 10.46
CA PHE A 52 4.06 2.94 9.99
C PHE A 52 4.65 2.28 8.74
N ALA A 53 5.11 3.05 7.74
CA ALA A 53 5.69 2.50 6.53
C ALA A 53 6.97 1.68 6.82
N GLY A 54 7.84 2.20 7.69
CA GLY A 54 9.03 1.49 8.12
C GLY A 54 8.72 0.18 8.84
N VAL A 55 7.83 0.21 9.83
CA VAL A 55 7.46 -1.00 10.61
C VAL A 55 6.72 -2.00 9.73
N ALA A 56 5.79 -1.57 8.89
CA ALA A 56 5.06 -2.45 7.97
C ALA A 56 6.00 -3.14 6.98
N GLY A 57 6.96 -2.42 6.41
CA GLY A 57 7.97 -2.96 5.52
C GLY A 57 8.89 -3.99 6.20
N LEU A 58 9.38 -3.68 7.40
CA LEU A 58 10.17 -4.62 8.21
C LEU A 58 9.36 -5.88 8.57
N PHE A 59 8.12 -5.70 9.00
CA PHE A 59 7.23 -6.80 9.35
C PHE A 59 6.98 -7.71 8.15
N ARG A 60 6.83 -7.12 6.95
CA ARG A 60 6.69 -7.89 5.71
C ARG A 60 7.95 -8.67 5.37
N ASP A 61 9.13 -8.05 5.46
CA ASP A 61 10.41 -8.71 5.22
C ASP A 61 10.65 -9.89 6.19
N LEU A 62 10.15 -9.79 7.44
CA LEU A 62 10.22 -10.88 8.43
C LEU A 62 9.31 -12.08 8.12
N ILE A 63 8.14 -11.84 7.52
CA ILE A 63 7.15 -12.89 7.22
C ILE A 63 7.40 -13.53 5.85
N ALA A 64 7.78 -12.73 4.87
CA ALA A 64 8.04 -13.17 3.51
C ALA A 64 9.36 -12.53 3.05
N PRO A 65 10.49 -13.24 3.17
CA PRO A 65 11.79 -12.70 2.83
C PRO A 65 11.79 -12.08 1.43
N ALA A 66 12.30 -10.86 1.33
CA ALA A 66 12.44 -10.13 0.07
C ALA A 66 13.41 -10.86 -0.86
N HIS A 67 12.89 -11.69 -1.76
CA HIS A 67 13.74 -12.36 -2.75
C HIS A 67 14.30 -11.36 -3.76
N SER A 68 13.48 -10.47 -4.34
CA SER A 68 13.91 -9.57 -5.43
C SER A 68 14.03 -8.09 -5.05
N ALA A 69 13.24 -7.59 -4.10
CA ALA A 69 13.25 -6.20 -3.67
C ALA A 69 12.86 -6.10 -2.19
N SER A 70 13.58 -5.30 -1.39
CA SER A 70 13.25 -5.07 0.02
C SER A 70 11.85 -4.46 0.16
N HIS A 71 10.98 -5.10 0.94
CA HIS A 71 9.64 -4.57 1.21
C HIS A 71 9.71 -3.30 2.05
N LEU A 72 10.76 -3.14 2.87
CA LEU A 72 11.06 -1.88 3.56
C LEU A 72 11.27 -0.71 2.60
N LEU A 73 12.13 -0.88 1.60
CA LEU A 73 12.39 0.17 0.61
C LEU A 73 11.16 0.47 -0.23
N PHE A 74 10.41 -0.57 -0.61
CA PHE A 74 9.13 -0.43 -1.30
C PHE A 74 8.11 0.38 -0.48
N ALA A 75 7.98 0.07 0.82
CA ALA A 75 7.07 0.77 1.70
C ALA A 75 7.43 2.26 1.85
N PHE A 76 8.72 2.58 2.01
CA PHE A 76 9.17 3.97 2.09
C PHE A 76 8.98 4.73 0.77
N LEU A 77 9.26 4.11 -0.37
CA LEU A 77 9.04 4.73 -1.69
C LEU A 77 7.56 4.97 -1.96
N SER A 78 6.70 4.01 -1.63
CA SER A 78 5.24 4.14 -1.75
C SER A 78 4.72 5.27 -0.85
N PHE A 79 5.21 5.36 0.38
CA PHE A 79 4.94 6.47 1.28
C PHE A 79 5.36 7.81 0.68
N ALA A 80 6.61 7.92 0.20
CA ALA A 80 7.13 9.16 -0.37
C ALA A 80 6.31 9.63 -1.58
N LEU A 81 5.98 8.71 -2.50
CA LEU A 81 5.20 9.01 -3.70
C LEU A 81 3.77 9.47 -3.37
N VAL A 82 3.09 8.77 -2.46
CA VAL A 82 1.73 9.14 -2.02
C VAL A 82 1.75 10.49 -1.29
N ARG A 83 2.76 10.74 -0.45
CA ARG A 83 2.90 12.03 0.25
C ARG A 83 3.25 13.17 -0.68
N ALA A 84 4.09 12.94 -1.68
CA ALA A 84 4.37 13.93 -2.71
C ALA A 84 3.09 14.30 -3.46
N PHE A 85 2.28 13.32 -3.86
CA PHE A 85 0.97 13.59 -4.47
C PHE A 85 0.05 14.39 -3.54
N LEU A 86 -0.09 13.98 -2.27
CA LEU A 86 -0.91 14.71 -1.30
C LEU A 86 -0.44 16.14 -1.03
N GLY A 87 0.87 16.40 -1.15
CA GLY A 87 1.45 17.74 -1.00
C GLY A 87 1.25 18.65 -2.22
N ILE A 88 1.14 18.08 -3.43
CA ILE A 88 0.98 18.83 -4.68
C ILE A 88 -0.49 18.99 -5.08
N ALA A 89 -1.34 18.02 -4.72
CA ALA A 89 -2.74 18.02 -5.11
C ALA A 89 -3.54 19.11 -4.39
N ALA A 90 -4.00 20.11 -5.16
CA ALA A 90 -4.83 21.22 -4.69
C ALA A 90 -6.32 20.87 -4.54
N TRP A 91 -6.67 19.58 -4.49
CA TRP A 91 -8.07 19.14 -4.45
C TRP A 91 -8.65 19.26 -3.04
N ASP A 92 -9.96 19.52 -2.98
CA ASP A 92 -10.69 19.52 -1.72
C ASP A 92 -10.71 18.13 -1.08
N GLU A 93 -10.72 18.09 0.24
CA GLU A 93 -11.09 16.90 0.99
C GLU A 93 -12.59 16.66 0.80
N PRO A 94 -13.04 15.46 0.38
CA PRO A 94 -12.39 14.15 0.49
C PRO A 94 -11.84 13.57 -0.82
N LEU A 95 -12.05 14.26 -1.95
CA LEU A 95 -11.59 13.83 -3.27
C LEU A 95 -10.07 13.63 -3.29
N ARG A 96 -9.33 14.53 -2.62
CA ARG A 96 -7.87 14.43 -2.50
C ARG A 96 -7.39 13.08 -1.96
N LYS A 97 -8.03 12.54 -0.92
CA LYS A 97 -7.66 11.23 -0.33
C LYS A 97 -8.02 10.04 -1.21
N ILE A 98 -9.19 10.08 -1.85
CA ILE A 98 -9.63 9.03 -2.77
C ILE A 98 -8.67 8.92 -3.94
N THR A 99 -8.27 10.07 -4.48
CA THR A 99 -7.33 10.12 -5.59
C THR A 99 -5.92 9.77 -5.15
N ALA A 100 -5.51 10.13 -3.95
CA ALA A 100 -4.23 9.69 -3.40
C ALA A 100 -4.14 8.15 -3.33
N PHE A 101 -5.26 7.48 -3.06
CA PHE A 101 -5.32 6.02 -3.13
C PHE A 101 -5.15 5.51 -4.56
N ALA A 102 -5.88 6.08 -5.52
CA ALA A 102 -5.76 5.73 -6.95
C ALA A 102 -4.34 5.93 -7.49
N VAL A 103 -3.74 7.07 -7.14
CA VAL A 103 -2.37 7.42 -7.51
C VAL A 103 -1.38 6.52 -6.80
N GLY A 104 -1.59 6.20 -5.52
CA GLY A 104 -0.77 5.22 -4.80
C GLY A 104 -0.76 3.86 -5.48
N VAL A 105 -1.93 3.37 -5.90
CA VAL A 105 -2.03 2.12 -6.68
C VAL A 105 -1.31 2.25 -8.03
N ALA A 106 -1.55 3.32 -8.79
CA ALA A 106 -0.93 3.54 -10.09
C ALA A 106 0.61 3.69 -10.02
N LEU A 107 1.13 4.24 -8.92
CA LEU A 107 2.56 4.42 -8.68
C LEU A 107 3.25 3.19 -8.08
N THR A 108 2.51 2.13 -7.77
CA THR A 108 3.04 0.87 -7.24
C THR A 108 4.17 0.28 -8.10
N PRO A 109 4.07 0.21 -9.44
CA PRO A 109 5.16 -0.30 -10.28
C PRO A 109 6.43 0.54 -10.18
N LEU A 110 6.28 1.86 -10.04
CA LEU A 110 7.40 2.78 -9.87
C LEU A 110 8.08 2.60 -8.51
N ALA A 111 7.30 2.45 -7.44
CA ALA A 111 7.81 2.16 -6.11
C ALA A 111 8.55 0.81 -6.08
N LEU A 112 8.01 -0.21 -6.76
CA LEU A 112 8.63 -1.52 -6.88
C LEU A 112 9.94 -1.46 -7.65
N TRP A 113 9.97 -0.77 -8.79
CA TRP A 113 11.19 -0.58 -9.57
C TRP A 113 12.26 0.16 -8.78
N GLY A 114 11.90 1.27 -8.12
CA GLY A 114 12.81 2.02 -7.26
C GLY A 114 13.35 1.17 -6.11
N ALA A 115 12.50 0.37 -5.47
CA ALA A 115 12.90 -0.52 -4.39
C ALA A 115 13.87 -1.59 -4.90
N PHE A 116 13.60 -2.18 -6.07
CA PHE A 116 14.48 -3.14 -6.72
C PHE A 116 15.86 -2.54 -6.99
N VAL A 117 15.93 -1.39 -7.68
CA VAL A 117 17.19 -0.72 -8.01
C VAL A 117 17.96 -0.35 -6.74
N ALA A 118 17.29 0.22 -5.73
CA ALA A 118 17.92 0.58 -4.46
C ALA A 118 18.42 -0.66 -3.69
N THR A 119 17.66 -1.75 -3.67
CA THR A 119 18.08 -3.02 -3.05
C THR A 119 19.36 -3.56 -3.69
N ARG A 120 19.47 -3.47 -5.03
CA ARG A 120 20.69 -3.88 -5.76
C ARG A 120 21.86 -2.95 -5.52
N ALA A 121 21.65 -1.64 -5.56
CA ALA A 121 22.68 -0.64 -5.31
C ALA A 121 23.29 -0.77 -3.91
N LEU A 122 22.48 -1.15 -2.91
CA LEU A 122 22.90 -1.38 -1.53
C LEU A 122 23.53 -2.76 -1.31
N GLY A 123 23.67 -3.59 -2.34
CA GLY A 123 24.24 -4.95 -2.23
C GLY A 123 23.34 -5.94 -1.47
N LEU A 124 22.10 -5.58 -1.18
CA LEU A 124 21.15 -6.39 -0.39
C LEU A 124 20.50 -7.52 -1.20
N GLY A 125 20.74 -7.57 -2.53
CA GLY A 125 20.10 -8.50 -3.47
C GLY A 125 21.07 -9.42 -4.22
N ALA A 126 22.12 -9.93 -3.55
CA ALA A 126 23.06 -10.87 -4.15
C ALA A 126 22.39 -12.23 -4.37
N GLY A 127 22.02 -12.57 -5.61
CA GLY A 127 21.61 -13.93 -5.98
C GLY A 127 20.32 -14.07 -6.80
N VAL A 128 19.51 -13.01 -6.97
CA VAL A 128 18.27 -13.13 -7.78
C VAL A 128 18.52 -12.75 -9.23
N PRO A 129 18.21 -13.60 -10.21
CA PRO A 129 18.42 -13.28 -11.62
C PRO A 129 17.40 -12.24 -12.11
N ALA A 130 17.81 -11.39 -13.07
CA ALA A 130 17.05 -10.22 -13.54
C ALA A 130 15.69 -10.55 -14.22
N ASN A 131 15.43 -11.83 -14.45
CA ASN A 131 14.24 -12.39 -15.10
C ASN A 131 13.07 -12.71 -14.13
N VAL A 132 13.20 -12.42 -12.81
CA VAL A 132 12.13 -12.63 -11.81
C VAL A 132 11.06 -11.53 -11.84
N LEU A 133 11.21 -10.50 -12.69
CA LEU A 133 10.08 -9.67 -13.13
C LEU A 133 9.22 -10.48 -14.11
N GLY A 134 8.64 -11.59 -13.64
CA GLY A 134 7.60 -12.28 -14.37
C GLY A 134 6.45 -11.33 -14.68
N PRO A 135 5.71 -11.54 -15.78
CA PRO A 135 4.58 -10.70 -16.12
C PRO A 135 3.63 -10.61 -14.93
N ILE A 136 3.28 -9.38 -14.52
CA ILE A 136 2.23 -9.16 -13.53
C ILE A 136 0.97 -9.80 -14.11
N GLU A 137 0.50 -10.89 -13.50
CA GLU A 137 -0.61 -11.64 -14.06
C GLU A 137 -1.89 -10.78 -14.12
N PRO A 138 -2.66 -10.83 -15.22
CA PRO A 138 -3.89 -10.04 -15.37
C PRO A 138 -4.91 -10.26 -14.24
N ALA A 139 -4.91 -11.46 -13.64
CA ALA A 139 -5.75 -11.79 -12.49
C ALA A 139 -5.46 -10.88 -11.28
N SER A 140 -4.18 -10.57 -11.03
CA SER A 140 -3.76 -9.64 -9.97
C SER A 140 -4.29 -8.23 -10.22
N LEU A 141 -4.32 -7.78 -11.48
CA LEU A 141 -4.83 -6.46 -11.85
C LEU A 141 -6.35 -6.34 -11.67
N LEU A 142 -7.11 -7.37 -12.03
CA LEU A 142 -8.56 -7.41 -11.83
C LEU A 142 -8.92 -7.46 -10.34
N PHE A 143 -8.16 -8.22 -9.55
CA PHE A 143 -8.38 -8.31 -8.11
C PHE A 143 -8.03 -7.00 -7.38
N VAL A 144 -6.94 -6.34 -7.78
CA VAL A 144 -6.60 -4.97 -7.34
C VAL A 144 -7.70 -3.98 -7.75
N GLY A 145 -8.21 -4.08 -8.97
CA GLY A 145 -9.33 -3.26 -9.46
C GLY A 145 -10.62 -3.44 -8.67
N PHE A 146 -10.95 -4.68 -8.28
CA PHE A 146 -12.10 -4.99 -7.42
C PHE A 146 -11.96 -4.35 -6.03
N TRP A 147 -10.81 -4.52 -5.37
CA TRP A 147 -10.56 -3.92 -4.07
C TRP A 147 -10.50 -2.38 -4.13
N PHE A 148 -9.96 -1.83 -5.22
CA PHE A 148 -9.98 -0.40 -5.51
C PHE A 148 -11.42 0.14 -5.62
N LEU A 149 -12.30 -0.59 -6.30
CA LEU A 149 -13.73 -0.27 -6.37
C LEU A 149 -14.40 -0.32 -4.98
N CYS A 150 -14.15 -1.37 -4.19
CA CYS A 150 -14.66 -1.46 -2.83
C CYS A 150 -14.17 -0.29 -1.96
N PHE A 151 -12.90 0.07 -2.07
CA PHE A 151 -12.29 1.17 -1.33
C PHE A 151 -12.88 2.53 -1.73
N ILE A 152 -13.08 2.78 -3.03
CA ILE A 152 -13.77 3.98 -3.53
C ILE A 152 -15.17 4.07 -2.92
N VAL A 153 -15.94 2.97 -2.96
CA VAL A 153 -17.31 2.95 -2.45
C VAL A 153 -17.34 3.28 -0.95
N VAL A 154 -16.45 2.67 -0.15
CA VAL A 154 -16.38 2.94 1.30
C VAL A 154 -15.94 4.38 1.57
N SER A 155 -14.92 4.87 0.87
CA SER A 155 -14.40 6.22 1.04
C SER A 155 -15.42 7.28 0.64
N LEU A 156 -16.15 7.08 -0.46
CA LEU A 156 -17.26 7.95 -0.87
C LEU A 156 -18.40 7.93 0.15
N ARG A 157 -18.71 6.77 0.74
CA ARG A 157 -19.73 6.67 1.80
C ARG A 157 -19.29 7.40 3.07
N ALA A 158 -18.04 7.25 3.49
CA ALA A 158 -17.48 7.97 4.64
C ALA A 158 -17.47 9.49 4.41
N ALA A 159 -16.99 9.92 3.24
CA ALA A 159 -17.03 11.30 2.78
C ALA A 159 -18.45 11.91 2.80
N ARG A 160 -19.45 11.18 2.29
CA ARG A 160 -20.85 11.63 2.30
C ARG A 160 -21.38 11.79 3.72
N ARG A 161 -21.06 10.86 4.63
CA ARG A 161 -21.45 10.95 6.05
C ARG A 161 -20.81 12.15 6.75
N GLU A 162 -19.52 12.41 6.54
CA GLU A 162 -18.86 13.60 7.10
C GLU A 162 -19.52 14.89 6.59
N ARG A 163 -19.85 14.96 5.30
CA ARG A 163 -20.55 16.11 4.71
C ARG A 163 -21.97 16.30 5.26
N GLN A 164 -22.71 15.21 5.48
CA GLN A 164 -24.03 15.23 6.09
C GLN A 164 -23.98 15.72 7.54
N ASN A 165 -23.02 15.23 8.33
CA ASN A 165 -22.79 15.67 9.70
C ASN A 165 -22.38 17.15 9.77
N ALA A 166 -21.53 17.62 8.85
CA ALA A 166 -21.10 19.02 8.78
C ALA A 166 -22.21 19.99 8.36
N LEU A 167 -23.21 19.50 7.61
CA LEU A 167 -24.37 20.28 7.16
C LEU A 167 -25.56 20.20 8.14
N GLY A 168 -25.41 19.54 9.29
CA GLY A 168 -26.48 19.42 10.29
C GLY A 168 -27.62 18.49 9.90
N TYR A 169 -27.41 17.61 8.91
CA TYR A 169 -28.33 16.51 8.63
C TYR A 169 -27.99 15.34 9.56
N LEU A 170 -28.28 15.51 10.85
CA LEU A 170 -28.57 14.50 11.89
C LEU A 170 -28.62 15.20 13.26
#